data_AF-A0A563DZD3-F1
#
_entry.id   AF-A0A563DZD3-F1
#
_cell.length_a   1.000
_cell.length_b   1.000
_cell.length_c   1.000
_cell.angle_alpha   90.00
_cell.angle_beta   90.00
_cell.angle_gamma   90.00
#
_symmetry.space_group_name_H-M   'P 1'
#
loop_
_entity.id
_entity.type
_entity.pdbx_description
1 polymer ?
#
loop_
_entity_poly.entity_id
_entity_poly.type
_entity_poly.pdbx_seq_one_letter_code
_entity_poly.pdbx_strand_id
1 'polypeptide(L)'
;MLPLVAYGERVWVQSVTPADLTSYRVAVQLSAQRIGRWNPVNPDDLLWHLRQQSQDHRTFLVHAHQKSGGHDLVGKINVMNVVRGRFQSGTMGYDAYDPYAGTGLFAEGLRLTVGLAFASVPSGMGLHRVEADVRPGNETSAGVLRSLGFRREGHVRDMLWLESAGETRWRDHDTYAVTASDWPSPAFRPHAPLRITALVGGARGPERTALARRLALELGVPLFSSSILGSGADARPLWRLLADSPAGGVLEHSWETCEPGEANRELEAIGIRPGTVPEVSWALGSAAQDQLAGAGPVIEVDADARVSPKSVVALALRIRAIHVDHAL
;
A
#
# COMPACT_ATOMS: atom_id res chain seq x y z
N MET A 1 0.20 -22.11 26.22
CA MET A 1 -0.36 -22.04 24.85
C MET A 1 0.44 -22.99 23.98
N LEU A 2 -0.19 -23.83 23.14
CA LEU A 2 0.56 -24.74 22.29
C LEU A 2 1.42 -23.94 21.29
N PRO A 3 2.66 -24.38 21.00
CA PRO A 3 3.47 -23.80 19.94
C PRO A 3 2.78 -24.03 18.59
N LEU A 4 2.72 -22.99 17.76
CA LEU A 4 2.37 -23.16 16.36
C LEU A 4 3.62 -23.61 15.61
N VAL A 5 3.48 -24.56 14.69
CA VAL A 5 4.60 -25.13 13.94
C VAL A 5 4.21 -25.36 12.49
N ALA A 6 5.16 -25.14 11.58
CA ALA A 6 5.03 -25.46 10.17
C ALA A 6 6.36 -25.96 9.61
N TYR A 7 6.31 -26.89 8.66
CA TYR A 7 7.49 -27.50 8.05
C TYR A 7 7.56 -27.16 6.57
N GLY A 8 8.73 -26.70 6.14
CA GLY A 8 9.12 -26.54 4.75
C GLY A 8 10.14 -27.59 4.36
N GLU A 9 10.66 -27.45 3.14
CA GLU A 9 11.63 -28.36 2.55
C GLU A 9 12.99 -28.26 3.23
N ARG A 10 13.44 -27.03 3.51
CA ARG A 10 14.79 -26.74 4.03
C ARG A 10 14.77 -26.12 5.41
N VAL A 11 13.63 -25.57 5.80
CA VAL A 11 13.41 -24.95 7.12
C VAL A 11 12.15 -25.45 7.77
N TRP A 12 12.03 -25.25 9.07
CA TRP A 12 10.78 -25.32 9.80
C TRP A 12 10.64 -24.07 10.67
N VAL A 13 9.41 -23.75 11.04
CA VAL A 13 9.06 -22.57 11.83
C VAL A 13 8.30 -23.01 13.06
N GLN A 14 8.62 -22.42 14.20
CA GLN A 14 7.87 -22.65 15.44
C GLN A 14 7.74 -21.37 16.25
N SER A 15 6.64 -21.24 17.01
CA SER A 15 6.57 -20.26 18.09
C SER A 15 7.70 -20.49 19.10
N VAL A 16 8.36 -19.41 19.51
CA VAL A 16 9.52 -19.42 20.40
C VAL A 16 9.29 -20.21 21.69
N THR A 17 10.32 -20.94 22.12
CA THR A 17 10.39 -21.71 23.36
C THR A 17 11.66 -21.38 24.14
N PRO A 18 11.74 -21.73 25.44
CA PRO A 18 12.96 -21.53 26.21
C PRO A 18 14.19 -22.27 25.66
N ALA A 19 13.99 -23.35 24.88
CA ALA A 19 15.09 -24.12 24.28
C ALA A 19 15.88 -23.29 23.25
N ASP A 20 15.27 -22.24 22.70
CA ASP A 20 15.84 -21.45 21.61
C ASP A 20 16.84 -20.39 22.06
N LEU A 21 16.89 -20.08 23.37
CA LEU A 21 17.66 -18.97 23.93
C LEU A 21 19.16 -19.04 23.58
N THR A 22 19.74 -20.23 23.62
CA THR A 22 21.17 -20.42 23.34
C THR A 22 21.46 -20.21 21.86
N SER A 23 20.72 -20.87 20.97
CA SER A 23 20.88 -20.68 19.51
C SER A 23 20.63 -19.23 19.10
N TYR A 24 19.64 -18.56 19.71
CA TYR A 24 19.30 -17.16 19.44
C TYR A 24 20.44 -16.21 19.77
N ARG A 25 21.02 -16.35 20.96
CA ARG A 25 22.16 -15.53 21.37
C ARG A 25 23.31 -15.64 20.37
N VAL A 26 23.67 -16.87 19.98
CA VAL A 26 24.73 -17.12 19.00
C VAL A 26 24.39 -16.46 17.66
N ALA A 27 23.19 -16.68 17.14
CA ALA A 27 22.74 -16.15 15.86
C ALA A 27 22.78 -14.60 15.82
N VAL A 28 22.26 -13.93 16.87
CA VAL A 28 22.25 -12.47 16.96
C VAL A 28 23.65 -11.89 17.09
N GLN A 29 24.52 -12.51 17.90
CA GLN A 29 25.90 -12.05 18.05
C GLN A 29 26.69 -12.17 16.75
N LEU A 30 26.56 -13.29 16.03
CA LEU A 30 27.19 -13.47 14.72
C LEU A 30 26.67 -12.48 13.68
N SER A 31 25.40 -12.10 13.78
CA SER A 31 24.72 -11.21 12.83
C SER A 31 24.77 -9.74 13.22
N ALA A 32 25.48 -9.38 14.31
CA ALA A 32 25.42 -8.05 14.93
C ALA A 32 25.71 -6.92 13.93
N GLN A 33 26.73 -7.08 13.09
CA GLN A 33 27.07 -6.06 12.09
C GLN A 33 25.96 -5.89 11.05
N ARG A 34 25.31 -6.98 10.62
CA ARG A 34 24.24 -6.95 9.63
C ARG A 34 22.97 -6.34 10.20
N ILE A 35 22.55 -6.78 11.38
CA ILE A 35 21.36 -6.29 12.09
C ILE A 35 21.55 -4.81 12.44
N GLY A 36 22.71 -4.43 13.00
CA GLY A 36 23.03 -3.07 13.44
C GLY A 36 22.96 -2.00 12.35
N ARG A 37 22.97 -2.39 11.06
CA ARG A 37 22.70 -1.47 9.95
C ARG A 37 21.27 -0.97 9.93
N TRP A 38 20.32 -1.74 10.45
CA TRP A 38 18.89 -1.46 10.33
C TRP A 38 18.17 -1.35 11.66
N ASN A 39 18.56 -2.18 12.65
CA ASN A 39 17.91 -2.35 13.94
C ASN A 39 18.92 -2.40 15.10
N PRO A 40 18.50 -2.11 16.35
CA PRO A 40 19.30 -2.38 17.53
C PRO A 40 19.65 -3.86 17.66
N VAL A 41 20.87 -4.15 18.12
CA VAL A 41 21.35 -5.52 18.34
C VAL A 41 21.17 -5.88 19.80
N ASN A 42 20.29 -6.83 20.11
CA ASN A 42 20.09 -7.32 21.47
C ASN A 42 20.00 -8.86 21.51
N PRO A 43 21.07 -9.55 21.94
CA PRO A 43 21.09 -11.01 22.04
C PRO A 43 20.22 -11.58 23.18
N ASP A 44 19.71 -10.72 24.06
CA ASP A 44 18.85 -11.09 25.20
C ASP A 44 17.35 -10.83 24.94
N ASP A 45 17.02 -10.20 23.82
CA ASP A 45 15.66 -9.74 23.48
C ASP A 45 14.61 -10.86 23.47
N LEU A 46 15.03 -12.09 23.16
CA LEU A 46 14.12 -13.25 23.12
C LEU A 46 13.48 -13.55 24.48
N LEU A 47 14.13 -13.18 25.60
CA LEU A 47 13.56 -13.34 26.95
C LEU A 47 12.32 -12.49 27.18
N TRP A 48 12.22 -11.33 26.51
CA TRP A 48 11.02 -10.50 26.56
C TRP A 48 9.91 -11.16 25.73
N HIS A 49 10.22 -11.54 24.49
CA HIS A 49 9.27 -12.17 23.58
C HIS A 49 8.66 -13.46 24.14
N LEU A 50 9.45 -14.29 24.81
CA LEU A 50 8.96 -15.50 25.50
C LEU A 50 7.86 -15.20 26.51
N ARG A 51 7.95 -14.08 27.24
CA ARG A 51 6.96 -13.67 28.24
C ARG A 51 5.70 -13.06 27.63
N GLN A 52 5.80 -12.51 26.42
CA GLN A 52 4.68 -11.84 25.74
C GLN A 52 3.81 -12.78 24.91
N GLN A 53 4.18 -14.07 24.77
CA GLN A 53 3.45 -15.00 23.91
C GLN A 53 1.96 -15.07 24.29
N SER A 54 1.11 -14.73 23.33
CA SER A 54 -0.35 -14.74 23.46
C SER A 54 -1.01 -15.10 22.11
N GLN A 55 -2.35 -15.05 22.04
CA GLN A 55 -3.04 -15.22 20.76
C GLN A 55 -2.79 -14.04 19.80
N ASP A 56 -2.38 -12.90 20.36
CA ASP A 56 -2.27 -11.60 19.67
C ASP A 56 -0.82 -11.11 19.60
N HIS A 57 0.12 -11.88 20.15
CA HIS A 57 1.55 -11.66 20.09
C HIS A 57 2.25 -13.01 19.96
N ARG A 58 2.82 -13.29 18.79
CA ARG A 58 3.58 -14.50 18.53
C ARG A 58 4.94 -14.15 17.98
N THR A 59 5.97 -14.77 18.56
CA THR A 59 7.33 -14.73 18.01
C THR A 59 7.62 -16.10 17.46
N PHE A 60 7.99 -16.15 16.19
CA PHE A 60 8.37 -17.35 15.48
C PHE A 60 9.87 -17.34 15.23
N LEU A 61 10.48 -18.52 15.34
CA LEU A 61 11.85 -18.75 14.91
C LEU A 61 11.84 -19.65 13.69
N VAL A 62 12.69 -19.31 12.73
CA VAL A 62 12.94 -20.11 11.52
C VAL A 62 14.20 -20.93 11.77
N HIS A 63 14.08 -22.25 11.72
CA HIS A 63 15.16 -23.20 11.94
C HIS A 63 15.53 -23.87 10.62
N ALA A 64 16.81 -23.95 10.31
CA ALA A 64 17.33 -24.75 9.21
C ALA A 64 17.35 -26.23 9.61
N HIS A 65 17.00 -27.11 8.67
CA HIS A 65 17.22 -28.56 8.87
C HIS A 65 18.71 -28.91 8.94
N GLN A 66 19.55 -28.14 8.25
CA GLN A 66 21.00 -28.31 8.23
C GLN A 66 21.69 -27.17 9.00
N LYS A 67 22.32 -27.52 10.12
CA LYS A 67 23.01 -26.59 11.02
C LYS A 67 24.34 -26.10 10.42
N SER A 68 24.60 -24.81 10.53
CA SER A 68 25.84 -24.12 10.12
C SER A 68 26.16 -22.97 11.07
N GLY A 69 27.43 -22.56 11.16
CA GLY A 69 27.82 -21.42 12.01
C GLY A 69 27.57 -21.61 13.53
N GLY A 70 27.35 -22.85 13.99
CA GLY A 70 27.15 -23.14 15.41
C GLY A 70 25.70 -23.03 15.92
N HIS A 71 24.74 -22.63 15.09
CA HIS A 71 23.30 -22.56 15.41
C HIS A 71 22.44 -22.96 14.19
N ASP A 72 21.16 -23.21 14.40
CA ASP A 72 20.19 -23.58 13.36
C ASP A 72 19.22 -22.43 13.01
N LEU A 73 19.31 -21.30 13.70
CA LEU A 73 18.38 -20.19 13.49
C LEU A 73 18.70 -19.37 12.22
N VAL A 74 17.77 -19.42 11.28
CA VAL A 74 17.76 -18.65 10.02
C VAL A 74 17.22 -17.23 10.24
N GLY A 75 16.30 -17.05 11.20
CA GLY A 75 15.73 -15.75 11.51
C GLY A 75 14.67 -15.79 12.61
N LYS A 76 14.28 -14.59 13.06
CA LYS A 76 13.16 -14.35 13.99
C LYS A 76 12.09 -13.54 13.25
N ILE A 77 10.83 -13.91 13.44
CA ILE A 77 9.67 -13.18 12.91
C ILE A 77 8.68 -12.97 14.02
N ASN A 78 8.39 -11.71 14.34
CA ASN A 78 7.34 -11.34 15.28
C ASN A 78 6.07 -11.01 14.51
N VAL A 79 4.92 -11.51 14.97
CA VAL A 79 3.58 -11.06 14.59
C VAL A 79 2.95 -10.47 15.86
N MET A 80 2.82 -9.16 15.90
CA MET A 80 2.41 -8.39 17.07
C MET A 80 1.40 -7.30 16.70
N ASN A 81 1.02 -6.46 17.67
CA ASN A 81 0.03 -5.38 17.49
C ASN A 81 -1.26 -5.88 16.82
N VAL A 82 -1.69 -7.09 17.17
CA VAL A 82 -2.87 -7.70 16.59
C VAL A 82 -4.12 -7.00 17.09
N VAL A 83 -4.97 -6.59 16.16
CA VAL A 83 -6.30 -6.02 16.43
C VAL A 83 -7.36 -6.96 15.86
N ARG A 84 -8.25 -7.43 16.73
CA ARG A 84 -9.31 -8.40 16.42
C ARG A 84 -10.60 -7.72 15.93
N GLY A 85 -11.66 -8.51 15.80
CA GLY A 85 -12.99 -8.03 15.40
C GLY A 85 -13.07 -7.83 13.89
N ARG A 86 -13.36 -6.59 13.46
CA ARG A 86 -13.49 -6.25 12.03
C ARG A 86 -12.16 -5.98 11.34
N PHE A 87 -11.07 -5.79 12.08
CA PHE A 87 -9.77 -5.50 11.49
C PHE A 87 -8.97 -6.77 11.18
N GLN A 88 -8.88 -7.70 12.15
CA GLN A 88 -8.12 -8.96 12.05
C GLN A 88 -6.73 -8.77 11.40
N SER A 89 -6.02 -7.72 11.81
CA SER A 89 -4.73 -7.33 11.27
C SER A 89 -3.66 -7.39 12.35
N GLY A 90 -2.41 -7.62 11.96
CA GLY A 90 -1.25 -7.54 12.84
C GLY A 90 -0.01 -7.03 12.08
N THR A 91 0.95 -6.49 12.82
CA THR A 91 2.22 -6.03 12.25
C THR A 91 3.32 -7.06 12.45
N MET A 92 4.21 -7.14 11.47
CA MET A 92 5.34 -8.05 11.41
C MET A 92 6.65 -7.29 11.48
N GLY A 93 7.56 -7.79 12.31
CA GLY A 93 8.95 -7.38 12.34
C GLY A 93 9.84 -8.61 12.29
N TYR A 94 10.98 -8.54 11.61
CA TYR A 94 11.83 -9.70 11.44
C TYR A 94 13.30 -9.37 11.26
N ASP A 95 14.14 -10.33 11.64
CA ASP A 95 15.58 -10.32 11.43
C ASP A 95 16.00 -11.65 10.81
N ALA A 96 16.90 -11.60 9.84
CA ALA A 96 17.56 -12.77 9.27
C ALA A 96 18.98 -12.90 9.83
N TYR A 97 19.43 -14.12 10.08
CA TYR A 97 20.69 -14.39 10.75
C TYR A 97 21.73 -15.03 9.82
N ASP A 98 22.98 -14.61 9.97
CA ASP A 98 24.15 -15.24 9.37
C ASP A 98 24.39 -16.62 10.01
N PRO A 99 24.90 -17.63 9.27
CA PRO A 99 25.34 -17.56 7.87
C PRO A 99 24.22 -17.78 6.84
N TYR A 100 22.95 -17.84 7.27
CA TYR A 100 21.82 -18.20 6.39
C TYR A 100 21.28 -17.02 5.57
N ALA A 101 21.62 -15.78 5.92
CA ALA A 101 21.23 -14.59 5.17
C ALA A 101 21.67 -14.71 3.69
N GLY A 102 20.74 -14.43 2.76
CA GLY A 102 21.01 -14.51 1.31
C GLY A 102 20.87 -15.90 0.68
N THR A 103 20.57 -16.95 1.44
CA THR A 103 20.41 -18.34 0.93
C THR A 103 18.99 -18.69 0.48
N GLY A 104 18.03 -17.77 0.66
CA GLY A 104 16.61 -17.99 0.43
C GLY A 104 15.87 -18.75 1.53
N LEU A 105 16.57 -19.27 2.54
CA LEU A 105 15.95 -20.00 3.67
C LEU A 105 15.02 -19.10 4.50
N PHE A 106 15.40 -17.84 4.72
CA PHE A 106 14.55 -16.90 5.47
C PHE A 106 13.24 -16.63 4.74
N ALA A 107 13.26 -16.48 3.41
CA ALA A 107 12.05 -16.26 2.62
C ALA A 107 11.10 -17.48 2.64
N GLU A 108 11.67 -18.70 2.69
CA GLU A 108 10.89 -19.93 2.90
C GLU A 108 10.23 -19.93 4.30
N GLY A 109 10.98 -19.61 5.35
CA GLY A 109 10.45 -19.50 6.70
C GLY A 109 9.39 -18.42 6.85
N LEU A 110 9.61 -17.24 6.26
CA LEU A 110 8.64 -16.15 6.26
C LEU A 110 7.33 -16.57 5.61
N ARG A 111 7.37 -17.33 4.51
CA ARG A 111 6.18 -17.87 3.85
C ARG A 111 5.40 -18.80 4.79
N LEU A 112 6.08 -19.68 5.51
CA LEU A 112 5.44 -20.55 6.50
C LEU A 112 4.79 -19.73 7.63
N THR A 113 5.48 -18.71 8.15
CA THR A 113 4.95 -17.82 9.20
C THR A 113 3.69 -17.07 8.75
N VAL A 114 3.67 -16.52 7.53
CA VAL A 114 2.47 -15.85 7.00
C VAL A 114 1.31 -16.85 6.85
N GLY A 115 1.60 -18.08 6.43
CA GLY A 115 0.62 -19.16 6.44
C GLY A 115 0.02 -19.42 7.82
N LEU A 116 0.86 -19.48 8.87
CA LEU A 116 0.42 -19.61 10.26
C LEU A 116 -0.37 -18.39 10.75
N ALA A 117 -0.03 -17.18 10.29
CA ALA A 117 -0.75 -15.96 10.66
C ALA A 117 -2.20 -16.00 10.15
N PHE A 118 -2.43 -16.50 8.93
CA PHE A 118 -3.77 -16.56 8.33
C PHE A 118 -4.56 -17.83 8.65
N ALA A 119 -3.88 -18.95 8.95
CA ALA A 119 -4.56 -20.20 9.31
C ALA A 119 -5.49 -20.01 10.52
N SER A 120 -6.67 -20.62 10.46
CA SER A 120 -7.68 -20.50 11.52
C SER A 120 -7.19 -21.03 12.86
N VAL A 121 -7.67 -20.42 13.95
CA VAL A 121 -7.44 -20.91 15.32
C VAL A 121 -8.10 -22.30 15.46
N PRO A 122 -7.45 -23.30 16.10
CA PRO A 122 -6.20 -23.23 16.86
C PRO A 122 -4.92 -23.50 16.04
N SER A 123 -5.03 -23.83 14.76
CA SER A 123 -3.90 -24.18 13.88
C SER A 123 -3.02 -22.99 13.47
N GLY A 124 -3.53 -21.77 13.64
CA GLY A 124 -2.82 -20.52 13.36
C GLY A 124 -3.33 -19.36 14.21
N MET A 125 -3.13 -18.14 13.71
CA MET A 125 -3.54 -16.90 14.39
C MET A 125 -4.89 -16.35 13.90
N GLY A 126 -5.46 -16.86 12.81
CA GLY A 126 -6.77 -16.45 12.28
C GLY A 126 -6.85 -14.99 11.84
N LEU A 127 -5.74 -14.41 11.37
CA LEU A 127 -5.71 -13.04 10.86
C LEU A 127 -6.22 -12.98 9.41
N HIS A 128 -6.75 -11.82 9.04
CA HIS A 128 -7.06 -11.47 7.66
C HIS A 128 -5.88 -10.74 7.00
N ARG A 129 -5.08 -10.00 7.77
CA ARG A 129 -4.03 -9.12 7.22
C ARG A 129 -2.77 -9.16 8.06
N VAL A 130 -1.63 -9.10 7.39
CA VAL A 130 -0.34 -8.83 8.04
C VAL A 130 0.40 -7.72 7.30
N GLU A 131 1.02 -6.85 8.09
CA GLU A 131 1.73 -5.66 7.61
C GLU A 131 3.20 -5.75 8.02
N ALA A 132 4.12 -5.23 7.22
CA ALA A 132 5.53 -5.14 7.55
C ALA A 132 6.11 -3.81 7.05
N ASP A 133 6.81 -3.11 7.93
CA ASP A 133 7.37 -1.80 7.66
C ASP A 133 8.88 -1.92 7.41
N VAL A 134 9.34 -1.31 6.33
CA VAL A 134 10.73 -1.44 5.88
C VAL A 134 11.32 -0.07 5.64
N ARG A 135 12.46 0.22 6.27
CA ARG A 135 13.20 1.45 6.02
C ARG A 135 13.53 1.61 4.52
N PRO A 136 13.32 2.80 3.92
CA PRO A 136 13.80 3.08 2.57
C PRO A 136 15.30 2.78 2.44
N GLY A 137 15.68 2.16 1.32
CA GLY A 137 17.05 1.70 1.07
C GLY A 137 17.39 0.31 1.64
N ASN A 138 16.52 -0.31 2.46
CA ASN A 138 16.68 -1.72 2.83
C ASN A 138 16.12 -2.64 1.73
N GLU A 139 16.83 -2.65 0.60
CA GLU A 139 16.43 -3.36 -0.62
C GLU A 139 16.22 -4.87 -0.40
N THR A 140 17.03 -5.47 0.48
CA THR A 140 16.91 -6.91 0.80
C THR A 140 15.58 -7.21 1.49
N SER A 141 15.19 -6.42 2.49
CA SER A 141 13.94 -6.63 3.22
C SER A 141 12.73 -6.37 2.32
N ALA A 142 12.73 -5.27 1.57
CA ALA A 142 11.67 -4.94 0.61
C ALA A 142 11.56 -6.00 -0.50
N GLY A 143 12.70 -6.49 -0.99
CA GLY A 143 12.77 -7.56 -2.01
C GLY A 143 12.16 -8.87 -1.52
N VAL A 144 12.44 -9.27 -0.27
CA VAL A 144 11.83 -10.46 0.35
C VAL A 144 10.31 -10.30 0.40
N LEU A 145 9.78 -9.20 0.96
CA LEU A 145 8.33 -8.98 1.04
C LEU A 145 7.67 -9.03 -0.33
N ARG A 146 8.24 -8.34 -1.32
CA ARG A 146 7.73 -8.35 -2.70
C ARG A 146 7.76 -9.75 -3.30
N SER A 147 8.79 -10.56 -3.03
CA SER A 147 8.88 -11.95 -3.52
C SER A 147 7.84 -12.88 -2.89
N LEU A 148 7.27 -12.51 -1.75
CA LEU A 148 6.13 -13.18 -1.11
C LEU A 148 4.78 -12.53 -1.49
N GLY A 149 4.78 -11.57 -2.41
CA GLY A 149 3.57 -10.93 -2.90
C GLY A 149 2.96 -9.89 -1.97
N PHE A 150 3.71 -9.41 -0.97
CA PHE A 150 3.35 -8.20 -0.23
C PHE A 150 3.39 -7.00 -1.17
N ARG A 151 2.43 -6.10 -0.98
CA ARG A 151 2.29 -4.89 -1.79
C ARG A 151 2.68 -3.68 -0.96
N ARG A 152 3.42 -2.76 -1.56
CA ARG A 152 3.77 -1.47 -0.94
C ARG A 152 2.54 -0.59 -0.98
N GLU A 153 2.01 -0.23 0.17
CA GLU A 153 0.78 0.57 0.29
C GLU A 153 1.06 2.03 0.67
N GLY A 154 2.22 2.33 1.25
CA GLY A 154 2.51 3.70 1.69
C GLY A 154 3.94 3.97 2.10
N HIS A 155 4.16 5.22 2.51
CA HIS A 155 5.37 5.74 3.10
C HIS A 155 5.01 6.51 4.36
N VAL A 156 5.62 6.15 5.48
CA VAL A 156 5.38 6.70 6.81
C VAL A 156 6.65 7.42 7.25
N ARG A 157 6.57 8.75 7.35
CA ARG A 157 7.68 9.58 7.83
C ARG A 157 7.85 9.43 9.34
N ASP A 158 9.10 9.48 9.80
CA ASP A 158 9.47 9.47 11.23
C ASP A 158 8.76 8.36 12.03
N MET A 159 8.64 7.16 11.44
CA MET A 159 7.83 6.08 12.01
C MET A 159 8.43 5.49 13.29
N LEU A 160 9.73 5.16 13.27
CA LEU A 160 10.40 4.48 14.39
C LEU A 160 11.60 5.27 14.90
N TRP A 161 11.68 5.43 16.22
CA TRP A 161 12.86 5.93 16.93
C TRP A 161 13.79 4.77 17.23
N LEU A 162 14.86 4.63 16.46
CA LEU A 162 15.78 3.49 16.61
C LEU A 162 17.23 3.87 16.32
N GLU A 163 18.13 3.15 16.99
CA GLU A 163 19.56 3.18 16.68
C GLU A 163 19.84 2.33 15.44
N SER A 164 20.60 2.89 14.51
CA SER A 164 21.12 2.18 13.35
C SER A 164 22.40 2.84 12.89
N ALA A 165 23.42 2.04 12.59
CA ALA A 165 24.74 2.52 12.15
C ALA A 165 25.36 3.57 13.09
N GLY A 166 25.13 3.44 14.41
CA GLY A 166 25.68 4.33 15.44
C GLY A 166 24.92 5.64 15.65
N GLU A 167 23.74 5.80 15.04
CA GLU A 167 22.92 7.00 15.20
C GLU A 167 21.47 6.65 15.53
N THR A 168 20.96 7.27 16.59
CA THR A 168 19.57 7.15 17.04
C THR A 168 18.78 8.37 16.61
N ARG A 169 17.77 8.17 15.78
CA ARG A 169 16.82 9.20 15.35
C ARG A 169 15.51 8.58 14.89
N TRP A 170 14.50 9.40 14.62
CA TRP A 170 13.32 8.98 13.89
C TRP A 170 13.70 8.57 12.46
N ARG A 171 13.13 7.46 11.98
CA ARG A 171 13.42 6.88 10.67
C ARG A 171 12.12 6.61 9.93
N ASP A 172 12.08 7.06 8.67
CA ASP A 172 11.00 6.76 7.74
C ASP A 172 10.94 5.26 7.40
N HIS A 173 9.75 4.79 7.06
CA HIS A 173 9.48 3.42 6.64
C HIS A 173 8.49 3.40 5.47
N ASP A 174 8.66 2.44 4.57
CA ASP A 174 7.64 2.05 3.60
C ASP A 174 6.81 0.90 4.18
N THR A 175 5.48 1.00 4.10
CA THR A 175 4.55 -0.01 4.61
C THR A 175 4.17 -0.99 3.51
N TYR A 176 4.30 -2.27 3.82
CA TYR A 176 3.93 -3.37 2.95
C TYR A 176 2.87 -4.24 3.61
N ALA A 177 1.96 -4.81 2.83
CA ALA A 177 0.94 -5.70 3.38
C ALA A 177 0.53 -6.81 2.42
N VAL A 178 -0.02 -7.87 3.01
CA VAL A 178 -0.72 -8.95 2.31
C VAL A 178 -1.94 -9.37 3.11
N THR A 179 -2.98 -9.81 2.43
CA THR A 179 -4.22 -10.31 3.06
C THR A 179 -4.41 -11.79 2.80
N ALA A 180 -5.23 -12.43 3.62
CA ALA A 180 -5.55 -13.85 3.52
C ALA A 180 -6.22 -14.20 2.17
N SER A 181 -6.98 -13.28 1.58
CA SER A 181 -7.59 -13.48 0.25
C SER A 181 -6.57 -13.52 -0.89
N ASP A 182 -5.41 -12.89 -0.70
CA ASP A 182 -4.33 -12.89 -1.66
C ASP A 182 -3.33 -14.03 -1.42
N TRP A 183 -3.48 -14.82 -0.35
CA TRP A 183 -2.46 -15.78 0.10
C TRP A 183 -2.79 -17.24 -0.26
N PRO A 184 -1.82 -18.03 -0.76
CA PRO A 184 -0.46 -17.65 -1.15
C PRO A 184 -0.46 -16.75 -2.39
N SER A 185 0.41 -15.73 -2.39
CA SER A 185 0.51 -14.75 -3.47
C SER A 185 1.72 -15.04 -4.35
N PRO A 186 1.63 -14.85 -5.69
CA PRO A 186 2.81 -14.87 -6.55
C PRO A 186 3.76 -13.72 -6.22
N ALA A 187 5.04 -13.89 -6.55
CA ALA A 187 6.03 -12.84 -6.40
C ALA A 187 5.62 -11.59 -7.22
N PHE A 188 5.71 -10.43 -6.58
CA PHE A 188 5.51 -9.10 -7.15
C PHE A 188 4.26 -8.96 -8.03
N ARG A 189 3.18 -8.44 -7.45
CA ARG A 189 2.12 -7.80 -8.24
C ARG A 189 2.41 -6.30 -8.30
N PRO A 190 2.78 -5.73 -9.45
CA PRO A 190 2.71 -4.29 -9.60
C PRO A 190 1.27 -3.89 -9.33
N HIS A 191 1.05 -3.02 -8.35
CA HIS A 191 -0.21 -2.31 -8.30
C HIS A 191 -0.32 -1.55 -9.62
N ALA A 192 -1.38 -1.81 -10.39
CA ALA A 192 -1.78 -0.86 -11.41
C ALA A 192 -1.99 0.47 -10.65
N PRO A 193 -1.24 1.54 -10.99
CA PRO A 193 -1.44 2.81 -10.32
C PRO A 193 -2.89 3.21 -10.49
N LEU A 194 -3.55 3.61 -9.40
CA LEU A 194 -4.90 4.15 -9.46
C LEU A 194 -4.86 5.39 -10.36
N ARG A 195 -5.36 5.28 -11.59
CA ARG A 195 -5.43 6.40 -12.54
C ARG A 195 -6.63 7.28 -12.18
N ILE A 196 -6.43 8.17 -11.22
CA ILE A 196 -7.48 9.09 -10.77
C ILE A 196 -7.80 10.05 -11.91
N THR A 197 -9.01 9.95 -12.45
CA THR A 197 -9.49 10.72 -13.58
C THR A 197 -10.77 11.44 -13.22
N ALA A 198 -10.85 12.73 -13.45
CA ALA A 198 -12.08 13.48 -13.24
C ALA A 198 -12.29 14.48 -14.38
N LEU A 199 -13.53 14.62 -14.82
CA LEU A 199 -13.91 15.64 -15.79
C LEU A 199 -14.48 16.84 -15.05
N VAL A 200 -14.06 18.04 -15.40
CA VAL A 200 -14.56 19.30 -14.82
C VAL A 200 -15.18 20.11 -15.96
N GLY A 201 -16.50 20.23 -15.91
CA GLY A 201 -17.32 20.88 -16.92
C GLY A 201 -18.11 22.07 -16.38
N GLY A 202 -19.16 22.45 -17.11
CA GLY A 202 -20.11 23.47 -16.69
C GLY A 202 -19.75 24.91 -17.07
N ALA A 203 -20.77 25.76 -17.12
CA ALA A 203 -20.66 27.16 -17.53
C ALA A 203 -20.19 28.08 -16.38
N ARG A 204 -18.87 28.19 -16.12
CA ARG A 204 -18.27 29.25 -15.27
C ARG A 204 -16.82 29.62 -15.58
N GLY A 205 -16.52 30.02 -16.82
CA GLY A 205 -15.33 30.82 -17.19
C GLY A 205 -14.04 30.59 -16.37
N PRO A 206 -13.41 31.63 -15.80
CA PRO A 206 -12.19 31.49 -14.97
C PRO A 206 -12.35 30.66 -13.68
N GLU A 207 -13.57 30.52 -13.14
CA GLU A 207 -13.82 29.76 -11.90
C GLU A 207 -13.68 28.25 -12.14
N ARG A 208 -14.07 27.77 -13.33
CA ARG A 208 -13.87 26.38 -13.76
C ARG A 208 -12.40 26.00 -13.75
N THR A 209 -11.56 26.80 -14.40
CA THR A 209 -10.11 26.61 -14.40
C THR A 209 -9.52 26.66 -12.99
N ALA A 210 -9.99 27.58 -12.15
CA ALA A 210 -9.52 27.70 -10.77
C ALA A 210 -9.89 26.48 -9.90
N LEU A 211 -11.12 25.97 -10.02
CA LEU A 211 -11.54 24.74 -9.35
C LEU A 211 -10.71 23.55 -9.85
N ALA A 212 -10.63 23.35 -11.16
CA ALA A 212 -9.91 22.23 -11.75
C ALA A 212 -8.44 22.20 -11.32
N ARG A 213 -7.78 23.36 -11.28
CA ARG A 213 -6.41 23.49 -10.75
C ARG A 213 -6.30 23.08 -9.29
N ARG A 214 -7.18 23.59 -8.43
CA ARG A 214 -7.14 23.28 -6.99
C ARG A 214 -7.47 21.81 -6.73
N LEU A 215 -8.38 21.25 -7.51
CA LEU A 215 -8.77 19.85 -7.45
C LEU A 215 -7.62 18.93 -7.90
N ALA A 216 -6.94 19.27 -8.99
CA ALA A 216 -5.76 18.54 -9.47
C ALA A 216 -4.64 18.52 -8.40
N LEU A 217 -4.38 19.66 -7.75
CA LEU A 217 -3.42 19.76 -6.65
C LEU A 217 -3.82 18.89 -5.45
N GLU A 218 -5.09 18.95 -5.02
CA GLU A 218 -5.59 18.14 -3.90
C GLU A 218 -5.59 16.64 -4.21
N LEU A 219 -5.87 16.27 -5.46
CA LEU A 219 -5.80 14.89 -5.94
C LEU A 219 -4.37 14.42 -6.19
N GLY A 220 -3.41 15.33 -6.29
CA GLY A 220 -2.01 15.02 -6.62
C GLY A 220 -1.84 14.46 -8.04
N VAL A 221 -2.68 14.92 -8.98
CA VAL A 221 -2.66 14.50 -10.40
C VAL A 221 -2.49 15.71 -11.32
N PRO A 222 -2.01 15.54 -12.56
CA PRO A 222 -1.90 16.66 -13.50
C PRO A 222 -3.27 17.25 -13.87
N LEU A 223 -3.26 18.54 -14.22
CA LEU A 223 -4.39 19.24 -14.83
C LEU A 223 -4.20 19.30 -16.34
N PHE A 224 -5.19 18.87 -17.10
CA PHE A 224 -5.29 19.06 -18.55
C PHE A 224 -6.45 20.02 -18.84
N SER A 225 -6.11 21.29 -19.06
CA SER A 225 -7.08 22.37 -19.17
C SER A 225 -7.19 22.87 -20.60
N SER A 226 -8.41 23.09 -21.08
CA SER A 226 -8.63 23.72 -22.39
C SER A 226 -8.21 25.18 -22.46
N SER A 227 -7.95 25.84 -21.32
CA SER A 227 -7.42 27.22 -21.29
C SER A 227 -6.08 27.39 -22.02
N ILE A 228 -5.30 26.32 -22.22
CA ILE A 228 -4.06 26.34 -23.01
C ILE A 228 -4.26 26.07 -24.51
N LEU A 229 -5.45 25.61 -24.91
CA LEU A 229 -5.77 25.22 -26.30
C LEU A 229 -6.38 26.37 -27.12
N GLY A 230 -6.87 27.44 -26.47
CA GLY A 230 -7.57 28.55 -27.11
C GLY A 230 -9.09 28.36 -27.16
N SER A 231 -9.83 29.45 -27.42
CA SER A 231 -11.30 29.43 -27.44
C SER A 231 -11.84 28.58 -28.60
N GLY A 232 -12.81 27.71 -28.34
CA GLY A 232 -13.42 26.83 -29.34
C GLY A 232 -12.53 25.69 -29.82
N ALA A 233 -11.39 25.45 -29.15
CA ALA A 233 -10.52 24.33 -29.45
C ALA A 233 -11.15 23.01 -29.01
N ASP A 234 -10.93 21.97 -29.80
CA ASP A 234 -11.40 20.62 -29.59
C ASP A 234 -10.64 19.91 -28.44
N ALA A 235 -11.32 19.00 -27.74
CA ALA A 235 -10.83 18.28 -26.57
C ALA A 235 -9.81 17.16 -26.88
N ARG A 236 -9.67 16.71 -28.13
CA ARG A 236 -8.73 15.63 -28.55
C ARG A 236 -7.31 15.75 -27.98
N PRO A 237 -6.67 16.93 -27.91
CA PRO A 237 -5.35 17.05 -27.26
C PRO A 237 -5.38 16.71 -25.77
N LEU A 238 -6.47 17.01 -25.04
CA LEU A 238 -6.61 16.67 -23.62
C LEU A 238 -6.73 15.17 -23.41
N TRP A 239 -7.50 14.48 -24.27
CA TRP A 239 -7.61 13.02 -24.25
C TRP A 239 -6.26 12.34 -24.47
N ARG A 240 -5.45 12.85 -25.40
CA ARG A 240 -4.07 12.36 -25.62
C ARG A 240 -3.16 12.57 -24.41
N LEU A 241 -3.22 13.75 -23.79
CA LEU A 241 -2.46 14.02 -22.56
C LEU A 241 -2.87 13.10 -21.41
N LEU A 242 -4.17 12.79 -21.29
CA LEU A 242 -4.67 11.81 -20.32
C LEU A 242 -4.15 10.40 -20.63
N ALA A 243 -4.16 9.99 -21.91
CA ALA A 243 -3.65 8.70 -22.36
C ALA A 243 -2.20 8.47 -21.89
N ASP A 244 -1.37 9.49 -22.02
CA ASP A 244 0.05 9.46 -21.63
C ASP A 244 0.29 9.63 -20.12
N SER A 245 -0.75 9.91 -19.33
CA SER A 245 -0.62 10.12 -17.89
C SER A 245 -0.84 8.84 -17.07
N PRO A 246 0.21 8.28 -16.43
CA PRO A 246 0.10 7.07 -15.62
C PRO A 246 -0.59 7.32 -14.26
N ALA A 247 -0.70 8.58 -13.83
CA ALA A 247 -1.40 8.97 -12.60
C ALA A 247 -2.90 9.26 -12.83
N GLY A 248 -3.34 9.33 -14.09
CA GLY A 248 -4.62 9.92 -14.46
C GLY A 248 -4.53 11.44 -14.58
N GLY A 249 -5.63 12.17 -14.41
CA GLY A 249 -5.65 13.62 -14.49
C GLY A 249 -7.02 14.23 -14.28
N VAL A 250 -7.03 15.52 -13.97
CA VAL A 250 -8.24 16.34 -14.03
C VAL A 250 -8.31 16.97 -15.41
N LEU A 251 -9.36 16.68 -16.18
CA LEU A 251 -9.60 17.27 -17.49
C LEU A 251 -10.62 18.38 -17.34
N GLU A 252 -10.28 19.58 -17.81
CA GLU A 252 -11.17 20.74 -17.75
C GLU A 252 -11.50 21.25 -19.15
N HIS A 253 -12.79 21.18 -19.50
CA HIS A 253 -13.27 21.60 -20.82
C HIS A 253 -14.76 22.01 -20.80
N SER A 254 -15.18 22.70 -21.84
CA SER A 254 -16.61 22.91 -22.14
C SER A 254 -17.14 21.68 -22.88
N TRP A 255 -17.76 20.74 -22.17
CA TRP A 255 -18.21 19.48 -22.79
C TRP A 255 -19.39 19.64 -23.75
N GLU A 256 -20.12 20.75 -23.68
CA GLU A 256 -21.22 21.12 -24.58
C GLU A 256 -20.78 21.22 -26.06
N THR A 257 -19.47 21.40 -26.33
CA THR A 257 -18.92 21.47 -27.69
C THR A 257 -18.44 20.11 -28.22
N CYS A 258 -18.50 19.06 -27.40
CA CYS A 258 -18.06 17.71 -27.78
C CYS A 258 -19.18 16.91 -28.46
N GLU A 259 -18.78 15.93 -29.26
CA GLU A 259 -19.73 15.01 -29.88
C GLU A 259 -20.38 14.11 -28.81
N PRO A 260 -21.69 13.80 -28.91
CA PRO A 260 -22.33 12.85 -27.99
C PRO A 260 -21.57 11.52 -27.89
N GLY A 261 -21.26 11.13 -26.64
CA GLY A 261 -20.53 9.90 -26.33
C GLY A 261 -19.02 9.94 -26.66
N GLU A 262 -18.45 11.09 -27.03
CA GLU A 262 -17.00 11.23 -27.26
C GLU A 262 -16.20 10.82 -26.02
N ALA A 263 -16.55 11.34 -24.85
CA ALA A 263 -15.84 11.03 -23.60
C ALA A 263 -15.79 9.52 -23.31
N ASN A 264 -16.88 8.79 -23.56
CA ASN A 264 -16.93 7.34 -23.35
C ASN A 264 -15.97 6.62 -24.28
N ARG A 265 -15.99 6.97 -25.57
CA ARG A 265 -15.09 6.36 -26.58
C ARG A 265 -13.63 6.63 -26.24
N GLU A 266 -13.29 7.85 -25.88
CA GLU A 266 -11.91 8.25 -25.57
C GLU A 266 -11.40 7.60 -24.27
N LEU A 267 -12.23 7.52 -23.22
CA LEU A 267 -11.89 6.82 -21.97
C LEU A 267 -11.69 5.32 -22.18
N GLU A 268 -12.60 4.67 -22.93
CA GLU A 268 -12.49 3.25 -23.26
C GLU A 268 -11.23 2.95 -24.09
N ALA A 269 -10.90 3.81 -25.05
CA ALA A 269 -9.71 3.69 -25.89
C ALA A 269 -8.39 3.68 -25.08
N ILE A 270 -8.37 4.29 -23.90
CA ILE A 270 -7.20 4.34 -23.01
C ILE A 270 -7.31 3.42 -21.79
N GLY A 271 -8.29 2.49 -21.80
CA GLY A 271 -8.47 1.47 -20.77
C GLY A 271 -9.10 1.98 -19.46
N ILE A 272 -9.79 3.11 -19.49
CA ILE A 272 -10.53 3.65 -18.34
C ILE A 272 -12.03 3.37 -18.55
N ARG A 273 -12.68 2.77 -17.55
CA ARG A 273 -14.13 2.52 -17.61
C ARG A 273 -14.88 3.84 -17.41
N PRO A 274 -15.72 4.29 -18.36
CA PRO A 274 -16.36 5.60 -18.24
C PRO A 274 -17.19 5.78 -16.96
N GLY A 275 -17.94 4.75 -16.56
CA GLY A 275 -18.78 4.77 -15.34
C GLY A 275 -18.00 4.94 -14.03
N THR A 276 -16.67 4.91 -14.05
CA THR A 276 -15.81 5.14 -12.89
C THR A 276 -15.20 6.54 -12.87
N VAL A 277 -15.48 7.37 -13.87
CA VAL A 277 -14.91 8.72 -14.03
C VAL A 277 -15.94 9.76 -13.56
N PRO A 278 -15.76 10.37 -12.38
CA PRO A 278 -16.66 11.40 -11.89
C PRO A 278 -16.60 12.68 -12.73
N GLU A 279 -17.76 13.31 -12.87
CA GLU A 279 -17.93 14.59 -13.55
C GLU A 279 -18.32 15.68 -12.55
N VAL A 280 -17.47 16.70 -12.44
CA VAL A 280 -17.72 17.85 -11.57
C VAL A 280 -18.30 18.99 -12.40
N SER A 281 -19.50 19.43 -12.06
CA SER A 281 -20.20 20.50 -12.78
C SER A 281 -21.03 21.38 -11.85
N TRP A 282 -21.29 22.62 -12.26
CA TRP A 282 -22.22 23.53 -11.60
C TRP A 282 -23.61 23.27 -12.16
N ALA A 283 -24.49 22.64 -11.39
CA ALA A 283 -25.85 22.34 -11.83
C ALA A 283 -26.87 23.20 -11.06
N LEU A 284 -27.70 23.93 -11.81
CA LEU A 284 -28.90 24.61 -11.35
C LEU A 284 -30.08 24.19 -12.27
N GLY A 285 -30.43 22.90 -12.31
CA GLY A 285 -31.66 22.40 -12.98
C GLY A 285 -31.48 21.73 -14.36
N SER A 286 -32.59 21.57 -15.10
CA SER A 286 -32.71 20.67 -16.28
C SER A 286 -31.83 21.00 -17.49
N ALA A 287 -31.23 22.20 -17.56
CA ALA A 287 -30.27 22.57 -18.59
C ALA A 287 -28.83 22.08 -18.31
N ALA A 288 -28.59 21.40 -17.18
CA ALA A 288 -27.26 20.95 -16.78
C ALA A 288 -26.76 19.69 -17.54
N GLN A 289 -27.67 18.90 -18.14
CA GLN A 289 -27.30 17.67 -18.84
C GLN A 289 -26.43 17.92 -20.09
N ASP A 290 -26.66 19.01 -20.81
CA ASP A 290 -25.89 19.36 -22.01
C ASP A 290 -24.47 19.86 -21.69
N GLN A 291 -24.16 20.11 -20.41
CA GLN A 291 -22.85 20.58 -19.95
C GLN A 291 -21.94 19.46 -19.42
N LEU A 292 -22.43 18.21 -19.46
CA LEU A 292 -21.75 17.01 -19.02
C LEU A 292 -21.17 16.24 -20.21
N ALA A 293 -20.09 15.52 -19.98
CA ALA A 293 -19.47 14.62 -20.95
C ALA A 293 -20.20 13.27 -21.06
N GLY A 294 -20.96 12.88 -20.03
CA GLY A 294 -21.78 11.65 -20.04
C GLY A 294 -20.98 10.36 -19.77
N ALA A 295 -19.88 10.47 -19.02
CA ALA A 295 -19.00 9.39 -18.62
C ALA A 295 -19.47 8.64 -17.38
N GLY A 296 -19.72 9.35 -16.28
CA GLY A 296 -19.86 8.71 -14.98
C GLY A 296 -20.65 9.53 -13.96
N PRO A 297 -20.46 9.27 -12.66
CA PRO A 297 -21.26 9.90 -11.61
C PRO A 297 -21.01 11.41 -11.56
N VAL A 298 -22.09 12.19 -11.50
CA VAL A 298 -22.02 13.65 -11.42
C VAL A 298 -21.88 14.09 -9.96
N ILE A 299 -20.91 14.97 -9.70
CA ILE A 299 -20.71 15.62 -8.42
C ILE A 299 -21.00 17.12 -8.60
N GLU A 300 -22.18 17.55 -8.13
CA GLU A 300 -22.60 18.94 -8.27
C GLU A 300 -21.83 19.87 -7.34
N VAL A 301 -21.46 21.03 -7.88
CA VAL A 301 -20.90 22.17 -7.15
C VAL A 301 -22.01 23.21 -7.01
N ASP A 302 -22.27 23.63 -5.77
CA ASP A 302 -23.22 24.71 -5.48
C ASP A 302 -22.84 25.98 -6.28
N ALA A 303 -23.79 26.45 -7.09
CA ALA A 303 -23.61 27.61 -7.94
C ALA A 303 -23.52 28.92 -7.15
N ASP A 304 -24.18 29.05 -6.00
CA ASP A 304 -24.20 30.35 -5.31
C ASP A 304 -23.03 30.50 -4.31
N ALA A 305 -22.27 29.42 -4.09
CA ALA A 305 -21.12 29.42 -3.20
C ALA A 305 -19.80 29.63 -3.95
N ARG A 306 -18.96 30.57 -3.48
CA ARG A 306 -17.54 30.58 -3.84
C ARG A 306 -16.94 29.22 -3.47
N VAL A 307 -16.23 28.59 -4.40
CA VAL A 307 -15.53 27.31 -4.14
C VAL A 307 -14.52 27.51 -3.01
N SER A 308 -14.89 27.10 -1.80
CA SER A 308 -14.04 27.21 -0.61
C SER A 308 -12.94 26.13 -0.61
N PRO A 309 -11.87 26.26 0.19
CA PRO A 309 -10.92 25.17 0.44
C PRO A 309 -11.60 23.88 0.90
N LYS A 310 -12.57 23.99 1.82
CA LYS A 310 -13.37 22.85 2.30
C LYS A 310 -14.10 22.14 1.16
N SER A 311 -14.67 22.88 0.22
CA SER A 311 -15.40 22.32 -0.92
C SER A 311 -14.48 21.52 -1.84
N VAL A 312 -13.27 22.02 -2.12
CA VAL A 312 -12.29 21.31 -2.95
C VAL A 312 -11.87 19.98 -2.29
N VAL A 313 -11.56 20.01 -0.99
CA VAL A 313 -11.21 18.79 -0.23
C VAL A 313 -12.35 17.78 -0.29
N ALA A 314 -13.59 18.22 -0.07
CA ALA A 314 -14.75 17.34 -0.14
C ALA A 314 -14.94 16.71 -1.53
N LEU A 315 -14.76 17.48 -2.60
CA LEU A 315 -14.81 16.97 -3.98
C LEU A 315 -13.71 15.94 -4.23
N ALA A 316 -12.47 16.26 -3.86
CA ALA A 316 -11.32 15.36 -4.04
C ALA A 316 -11.52 14.02 -3.30
N LEU A 317 -12.01 14.05 -2.06
CA LEU A 317 -12.31 12.84 -1.28
C LEU A 317 -13.38 11.97 -1.94
N ARG A 318 -14.46 12.58 -2.47
CA ARG A 318 -15.51 11.84 -3.21
C ARG A 318 -14.97 11.22 -4.50
N ILE A 319 -14.17 11.97 -5.26
CA ILE A 319 -13.52 11.47 -6.48
C ILE A 319 -12.64 10.26 -6.15
N ARG A 320 -11.81 10.35 -5.10
CA ARG A 320 -10.97 9.21 -4.66
C ARG A 320 -11.82 8.00 -4.29
N ALA A 321 -12.91 8.18 -3.54
CA ALA A 321 -13.79 7.09 -3.13
C ALA A 321 -14.36 6.33 -4.34
N ILE A 322 -14.88 7.05 -5.34
CA ILE A 322 -15.41 6.44 -6.58
C ILE A 322 -14.35 5.59 -7.29
N HIS A 323 -13.10 6.05 -7.36
CA HIS A 323 -12.04 5.27 -7.99
C HIS A 323 -11.66 4.02 -7.18
N VAL A 324 -11.65 4.10 -5.84
CA VAL A 324 -11.32 2.97 -4.97
C VAL A 324 -12.39 1.88 -5.06
N ASP A 325 -13.67 2.25 -5.05
CA ASP A 325 -14.79 1.30 -5.14
C ASP A 325 -14.83 0.53 -6.47
N HIS A 326 -14.17 1.06 -7.50
CA HIS A 326 -14.10 0.47 -8.83
C HIS A 326 -12.71 -0.05 -9.24
N ALA A 327 -11.71 -0.01 -8.35
CA ALA A 327 -10.36 -0.54 -8.61
C ALA A 327 -10.15 -1.97 -8.08
N LEU A 328 -11.09 -2.48 -7.28
CA LEU A 328 -11.16 -3.86 -6.76
C LEU A 328 -12.10 -4.72 -7.60
#